data_AF-A0A8T3ZKC2-F1
#
_entry.id   AF-A0A8T3ZKC2-F1
#
_cell.length_a   1.000
_cell.length_b   1.000
_cell.length_c   1.000
_cell.angle_alpha   90.00
_cell.angle_beta   90.00
_cell.angle_gamma   90.00
#
_symmetry.space_group_name_H-M   'P 1'
#
loop_
_entity.id
_entity.type
_entity.pdbx_description
1 polymer ?
#
loop_
_entity_poly.entity_id
_entity_poly.type
_entity_poly.pdbx_seq_one_letter_code
_entity_poly.pdbx_strand_id
1 'polypeptide(L)'
;MNTMKTNAKKQISGKISHLHLYIQSFKSMDKPFGMTILLDAAYLLVLFGLFLLFLIVLKAVFLPVATALQSILGLFSVIGSSGQINPAVQTALSQNFSTIKWFYFKAAMIILGSVAVFFGINSLYKAFIWLHLTKQKQTTAYLKKFVAINMTWQLLWLLAAIIIFLGLTVKAATIGLILLLFTYLYLTPFFRAQLTEKHTLKQAYKETFVLGAKKFRHFAIPICVMFITVVFAWMLGVLLMTLLAPAGIVFFAIIFLVLATAWIRLYFAVIHKKVMG
;
A
#
# COMPACT_ATOMS: atom_id res chain seq x y z
N MET A 1 -31.17 7.50 -49.96
CA MET A 1 -30.11 8.51 -49.69
C MET A 1 -29.60 8.29 -48.28
N ASN A 2 -28.45 7.63 -48.13
CA ASN A 2 -27.99 7.13 -46.84
C ASN A 2 -26.46 7.09 -46.81
N THR A 3 -25.79 8.25 -46.77
CA THR A 3 -24.32 8.32 -46.70
C THR A 3 -23.83 9.68 -46.16
N MET A 4 -24.02 9.97 -44.87
CA MET A 4 -23.27 11.03 -44.17
C MET A 4 -23.04 10.71 -42.68
N LYS A 5 -22.46 9.55 -42.37
CA LYS A 5 -21.99 9.23 -40.99
C LYS A 5 -20.61 8.58 -40.96
N THR A 6 -19.69 9.03 -41.81
CA THR A 6 -18.36 8.44 -41.94
C THR A 6 -17.25 9.48 -42.08
N ASN A 7 -17.30 10.60 -41.34
CA ASN A 7 -16.19 11.57 -41.33
C ASN A 7 -15.75 12.08 -39.95
N ALA A 8 -16.24 11.52 -38.84
CA ALA A 8 -15.82 11.94 -37.49
C ALA A 8 -14.71 11.07 -36.86
N LYS A 9 -14.02 10.23 -37.63
CA LYS A 9 -12.99 9.30 -37.12
C LYS A 9 -11.59 9.51 -37.69
N LYS A 10 -11.34 10.65 -38.33
CA LYS A 10 -10.07 10.89 -39.04
C LYS A 10 -9.54 12.30 -38.79
N GLN A 11 -9.06 12.57 -37.58
CA GLN A 11 -8.02 13.58 -37.28
C GLN A 11 -7.82 13.72 -35.76
N ILE A 12 -6.98 12.88 -35.14
CA ILE A 12 -5.98 13.32 -34.13
C ILE A 12 -4.83 12.29 -34.18
N SER A 13 -4.09 12.27 -35.29
CA SER A 13 -2.76 11.62 -35.38
C SER A 13 -1.67 12.69 -35.35
N GLY A 14 -1.87 13.76 -34.59
CA GLY A 14 -0.78 14.67 -34.24
C GLY A 14 0.12 13.96 -33.22
N LYS A 15 1.43 14.00 -33.41
CA LYS A 15 2.39 13.68 -32.34
C LYS A 15 2.06 14.58 -31.14
N ILE A 16 1.26 14.09 -30.19
CA ILE A 16 0.95 14.86 -28.99
C ILE A 16 2.27 15.03 -28.23
N SER A 17 2.73 16.27 -28.07
CA SER A 17 4.00 16.56 -27.38
C SER A 17 3.88 16.26 -25.89
N HIS A 18 4.99 15.91 -25.25
CA HIS A 18 5.05 15.62 -23.80
C HIS A 18 4.52 16.77 -22.95
N LEU A 19 4.92 17.98 -23.32
CA LEU A 19 4.48 19.21 -22.70
C LEU A 19 2.96 19.38 -22.83
N HIS A 20 2.37 18.99 -23.97
CA HIS A 20 0.93 19.07 -24.16
C HIS A 20 0.16 18.12 -23.25
N LEU A 21 0.58 16.85 -23.11
CA LEU A 21 -0.05 15.90 -22.18
C LEU A 21 0.13 16.33 -20.72
N TYR A 22 1.29 16.87 -20.38
CA TYR A 22 1.58 17.41 -19.05
C TYR A 22 0.71 18.65 -18.75
N ILE A 23 0.74 19.67 -19.60
CA ILE A 23 -0.11 20.87 -19.47
C ILE A 23 -1.60 20.47 -19.41
N GLN A 24 -2.01 19.49 -20.19
CA GLN A 24 -3.40 19.05 -20.21
C GLN A 24 -3.80 18.26 -18.96
N SER A 25 -2.88 17.57 -18.28
CA SER A 25 -3.17 16.95 -16.98
C SER A 25 -3.35 18.01 -15.88
N PHE A 26 -2.66 19.16 -16.00
CA PHE A 26 -2.93 20.33 -15.14
C PHE A 26 -4.24 21.04 -15.51
N LYS A 27 -4.55 21.20 -16.80
CA LYS A 27 -5.82 21.79 -17.27
C LYS A 27 -7.06 20.92 -17.02
N SER A 28 -6.87 19.67 -16.60
CA SER A 28 -7.95 18.75 -16.19
C SER A 28 -7.99 18.54 -14.68
N MET A 29 -7.26 19.37 -13.91
CA MET A 29 -7.41 19.49 -12.45
C MET A 29 -8.75 20.18 -12.11
N ASP A 30 -9.85 19.50 -12.43
CA ASP A 30 -11.20 20.01 -12.18
C ASP A 30 -11.76 19.36 -10.91
N LYS A 31 -13.09 19.42 -10.71
CA LYS A 31 -13.82 18.73 -9.62
C LYS A 31 -13.38 17.27 -9.35
N PRO A 32 -13.04 16.42 -10.36
CA PRO A 32 -12.56 15.05 -10.12
C PRO A 32 -11.20 14.98 -9.42
N PHE A 33 -10.30 15.94 -9.66
CA PHE A 33 -9.00 15.99 -8.99
C PHE A 33 -9.15 16.35 -7.52
N GLY A 34 -9.95 17.38 -7.21
CA GLY A 34 -10.26 17.77 -5.84
C GLY A 34 -10.92 16.63 -5.03
N MET A 35 -11.85 15.90 -5.65
CA MET A 35 -12.46 14.73 -5.01
C MET A 35 -11.44 13.59 -4.79
N THR A 36 -10.51 13.39 -5.72
CA THR A 36 -9.44 12.40 -5.56
C THR A 36 -8.51 12.76 -4.40
N ILE A 37 -8.14 14.04 -4.25
CA ILE A 37 -7.38 14.54 -3.10
C ILE A 37 -8.14 14.28 -1.80
N LEU A 38 -9.43 14.61 -1.74
CA LEU A 38 -10.25 14.39 -0.54
C LEU A 38 -10.31 12.90 -0.16
N LEU A 39 -10.46 12.02 -1.14
CA LEU A 39 -10.46 10.57 -0.93
C LEU A 39 -9.09 10.07 -0.45
N ASP A 40 -7.99 10.60 -0.99
CA ASP A 40 -6.64 10.25 -0.56
C ASP A 40 -6.31 10.79 0.84
N ALA A 41 -6.75 12.00 1.19
CA ALA A 41 -6.64 12.54 2.53
C ALA A 41 -7.45 11.72 3.54
N ALA A 42 -8.71 11.39 3.22
CA ALA A 42 -9.54 10.52 4.04
C ALA A 42 -8.93 9.13 4.21
N TYR A 43 -8.36 8.56 3.16
CA TYR A 43 -7.64 7.28 3.21
C TYR A 43 -6.47 7.34 4.21
N LEU A 44 -5.63 8.37 4.13
CA LEU A 44 -4.50 8.53 5.05
C LEU A 44 -4.95 8.70 6.49
N LEU A 45 -6.02 9.46 6.74
CA LEU A 45 -6.59 9.62 8.09
C LEU A 45 -7.09 8.29 8.65
N VAL A 46 -7.78 7.48 7.84
CA VAL A 46 -8.21 6.15 8.25
C VAL A 46 -7.01 5.25 8.52
N LEU A 47 -6.00 5.23 7.65
CA LEU A 47 -4.77 4.45 7.88
C LEU A 47 -4.05 4.88 9.16
N PHE A 48 -3.97 6.17 9.43
CA PHE A 48 -3.35 6.70 10.64
C PHE A 48 -4.14 6.29 11.88
N GLY A 49 -5.47 6.38 11.85
CA GLY A 49 -6.33 5.90 12.93
C GLY A 49 -6.18 4.39 13.19
N LEU A 50 -6.10 3.58 12.14
CA LEU A 50 -5.83 2.14 12.25
C LEU A 50 -4.44 1.86 12.83
N PHE A 51 -3.44 2.63 12.45
CA PHE A 51 -2.10 2.50 12.99
C PHE A 51 -2.07 2.84 14.49
N LEU A 52 -2.73 3.92 14.91
CA LEU A 52 -2.86 4.24 16.35
C LEU A 52 -3.61 3.15 17.11
N LEU A 53 -4.72 2.64 16.54
CA LEU A 53 -5.47 1.53 17.13
C LEU A 53 -4.59 0.29 17.26
N PHE A 54 -3.81 -0.03 16.23
CA PHE A 54 -2.85 -1.13 16.27
C PHE A 54 -1.82 -0.95 17.39
N LEU A 55 -1.24 0.25 17.54
CA LEU A 55 -0.29 0.52 18.64
C LEU A 55 -0.93 0.37 20.03
N ILE A 56 -2.17 0.82 20.20
CA ILE A 56 -2.92 0.67 21.47
C ILE A 56 -3.16 -0.80 21.78
N VAL A 57 -3.65 -1.57 20.79
CA VAL A 57 -3.91 -3.00 20.93
C VAL A 57 -2.60 -3.77 21.19
N LEU A 58 -1.53 -3.43 20.49
CA LEU A 58 -0.21 -4.01 20.68
C LEU A 58 0.28 -3.75 22.10
N LYS A 59 0.22 -2.50 22.58
CA LYS A 59 0.58 -2.15 23.97
C LYS A 59 -0.25 -2.95 24.99
N ALA A 60 -1.55 -3.08 24.78
CA ALA A 60 -2.43 -3.83 25.68
C ALA A 60 -2.08 -5.33 25.76
N VAL A 61 -1.52 -5.91 24.70
CA VAL A 61 -1.07 -7.32 24.69
C VAL A 61 0.37 -7.50 25.16
N PHE A 62 1.26 -6.53 24.92
CA PHE A 62 2.64 -6.57 25.40
C PHE A 62 2.78 -6.25 26.88
N LEU A 63 1.91 -5.40 27.44
CA LEU A 63 2.01 -4.97 28.84
C LEU A 63 1.94 -6.14 29.85
N PRO A 64 0.97 -7.08 29.75
CA PRO A 64 0.90 -8.25 30.63
C PRO A 64 2.12 -9.17 30.54
N VAL A 65 2.78 -9.23 29.39
CA VAL A 65 3.99 -10.04 29.18
C VAL A 65 5.21 -9.36 29.75
N ALA A 66 5.33 -8.05 29.58
CA ALA A 66 6.38 -7.27 30.23
C ALA A 66 6.32 -7.44 31.76
N THR A 67 5.11 -7.39 32.35
CA THR A 67 4.90 -7.60 33.79
C THR A 67 5.18 -9.04 34.22
N ALA A 68 4.82 -10.03 33.41
CA ALA A 68 5.10 -11.44 33.69
C ALA A 68 6.61 -11.74 33.64
N LEU A 69 7.33 -11.19 32.65
CA LEU A 69 8.78 -11.34 32.52
C LEU A 69 9.53 -10.64 33.66
N GLN A 70 9.10 -9.43 34.06
CA GLN A 70 9.69 -8.73 35.21
C GLN A 70 9.50 -9.52 36.51
N SER A 71 8.32 -10.09 36.73
CA SER A 71 8.04 -10.95 37.89
C SER A 71 8.93 -12.19 37.91
N ILE A 72 9.17 -12.83 36.75
CA ILE A 72 10.07 -13.97 36.63
C ILE A 72 11.52 -13.56 36.92
N LEU A 73 12.02 -12.47 36.34
CA LEU A 73 13.38 -11.97 36.57
C LEU A 73 13.62 -11.58 38.03
N GLY A 74 12.63 -10.95 38.68
CA GLY A 74 12.67 -10.61 40.10
C GLY A 74 12.67 -11.83 41.04
N LEU A 75 12.26 -13.00 40.57
CA LEU A 75 12.37 -14.26 41.32
C LEU A 75 13.74 -14.92 41.13
N PHE A 76 14.34 -14.80 39.93
CA PHE A 76 15.69 -15.31 39.67
C PHE A 76 16.79 -14.55 40.46
N SER A 77 16.60 -13.25 40.74
CA SER A 77 17.51 -12.50 41.62
C SER A 77 17.50 -12.99 43.07
N VAL A 78 16.42 -13.63 43.53
CA VAL A 78 16.30 -14.21 44.87
C VAL A 78 16.97 -15.60 44.95
N ILE A 79 16.88 -16.40 43.88
CA ILE A 79 17.43 -17.78 43.82
C ILE A 79 18.97 -17.78 43.78
N GLY A 80 19.60 -16.73 43.25
CA GLY A 80 21.06 -16.58 43.21
C GLY A 80 21.74 -16.57 44.59
N SER A 81 20.97 -16.48 45.68
CA SER A 81 21.49 -16.41 47.05
C SER A 81 21.33 -17.70 47.88
N SER A 82 20.54 -18.69 47.44
CA SER A 82 20.22 -19.87 48.28
C SER A 82 20.25 -21.24 47.60
N GLY A 83 20.46 -21.32 46.27
CA GLY A 83 20.71 -22.58 45.56
C GLY A 83 19.54 -23.59 45.51
N GLN A 84 18.45 -23.36 46.22
CA GLN A 84 17.24 -24.17 46.19
C GLN A 84 16.10 -23.42 45.50
N ILE A 85 15.46 -24.07 44.51
CA ILE A 85 14.28 -23.53 43.83
C ILE A 85 13.12 -23.60 44.81
N ASN A 86 12.74 -22.45 45.37
CA ASN A 86 11.58 -22.34 46.26
C ASN A 86 10.31 -22.79 45.51
N PRO A 87 9.42 -23.63 46.09
CA PRO A 87 8.16 -24.04 45.46
C PRO A 87 7.29 -22.85 44.98
N ALA A 88 7.37 -21.68 45.62
CA ALA A 88 6.71 -20.45 45.16
C ALA A 88 7.19 -19.99 43.77
N VAL A 89 8.47 -20.23 43.43
CA VAL A 89 9.04 -19.96 42.11
C VAL A 89 8.46 -20.92 41.07
N GLN A 90 8.28 -22.20 41.41
CA GLN A 90 7.73 -23.20 40.50
C GLN A 90 6.24 -22.93 40.20
N THR A 91 5.47 -22.48 41.19
CA THR A 91 4.08 -22.03 41.00
C THR A 91 4.00 -20.75 40.17
N ALA A 92 4.87 -19.77 40.42
CA ALA A 92 4.92 -18.55 39.62
C ALA A 92 5.35 -18.80 38.17
N LEU A 93 6.30 -19.71 37.94
CA LEU A 93 6.72 -20.12 36.59
C LEU A 93 5.57 -20.79 35.82
N SER A 94 4.84 -21.71 36.45
CA SER A 94 3.73 -22.39 35.80
C SER A 94 2.55 -21.45 35.49
N GLN A 95 2.23 -20.52 36.40
CA GLN A 95 1.21 -19.49 36.16
C GLN A 95 1.61 -18.52 35.04
N ASN A 96 2.86 -18.07 35.01
CA ASN A 96 3.35 -17.15 33.99
C ASN A 96 3.60 -17.82 32.63
N PHE A 97 3.88 -19.14 32.60
CA PHE A 97 4.06 -19.88 31.35
C PHE A 97 2.78 -19.90 30.50
N SER A 98 1.61 -20.02 31.13
CA SER A 98 0.32 -19.89 30.45
C SER A 98 0.16 -18.51 29.80
N THR A 99 0.51 -17.44 30.54
CA THR A 99 0.49 -16.05 30.04
C THR A 99 1.40 -15.86 28.82
N ILE A 100 2.61 -16.44 28.85
CA ILE A 100 3.58 -16.38 27.75
C ILE A 100 3.08 -17.17 26.52
N LYS A 101 2.49 -18.36 26.72
CA LYS A 101 1.92 -19.16 25.62
C LYS A 101 0.77 -18.44 24.93
N TRP A 102 -0.16 -17.87 25.71
CA TRP A 102 -1.29 -17.10 25.18
C TRP A 102 -0.86 -15.79 24.51
N PHE A 103 0.27 -15.21 24.91
CA PHE A 103 0.82 -14.04 24.25
C PHE A 103 1.18 -14.29 22.80
N TYR A 104 1.92 -15.35 22.47
CA TYR A 104 2.29 -15.65 21.09
C TYR A 104 1.05 -15.81 20.20
N PHE A 105 0.02 -16.49 20.71
CA PHE A 105 -1.25 -16.64 20.00
C PHE A 105 -1.97 -15.30 19.80
N LYS A 106 -2.10 -14.48 20.87
CA LYS A 106 -2.75 -13.16 20.79
C LYS A 106 -1.99 -12.20 19.88
N ALA A 107 -0.66 -12.17 19.97
CA ALA A 107 0.20 -11.35 19.12
C ALA A 107 0.08 -11.77 17.65
N ALA A 108 0.09 -13.07 17.35
CA ALA A 108 -0.13 -13.59 16.00
C ALA A 108 -1.51 -13.19 15.46
N MET A 109 -2.58 -13.35 16.26
CA MET A 109 -3.93 -12.93 15.85
C MET A 109 -4.04 -11.42 15.61
N ILE A 110 -3.39 -10.60 16.44
CA ILE A 110 -3.39 -9.14 16.25
C ILE A 110 -2.66 -8.76 14.97
N ILE A 111 -1.49 -9.35 14.72
CA ILE A 111 -0.71 -9.07 13.50
C ILE A 111 -1.52 -9.49 12.27
N LEU A 112 -2.02 -10.73 12.23
CA LEU A 112 -2.80 -11.24 11.10
C LEU A 112 -4.11 -10.46 10.89
N GLY A 113 -4.83 -10.16 11.97
CA GLY A 113 -6.05 -9.36 11.93
C GLY A 113 -5.79 -7.94 11.43
N SER A 114 -4.70 -7.31 11.87
CA SER A 114 -4.32 -5.96 11.44
C SER A 114 -3.94 -5.92 9.97
N VAL A 115 -3.19 -6.92 9.48
CA VAL A 115 -2.88 -7.08 8.06
C VAL A 115 -4.15 -7.26 7.24
N ALA A 116 -5.09 -8.09 7.69
CA ALA A 116 -6.37 -8.31 6.99
C ALA A 116 -7.23 -7.03 6.92
N VAL A 117 -7.36 -6.30 8.04
CA VAL A 117 -8.08 -5.02 8.09
C VAL A 117 -7.40 -3.98 7.20
N PHE A 118 -6.08 -3.88 7.25
CA PHE A 118 -5.30 -2.97 6.40
C PHE A 118 -5.52 -3.28 4.91
N PHE A 119 -5.45 -4.55 4.51
CA PHE A 119 -5.69 -4.96 3.12
C PHE A 119 -7.13 -4.72 2.68
N GLY A 120 -8.11 -4.98 3.55
CA GLY A 120 -9.51 -4.72 3.28
C GLY A 120 -9.77 -3.23 3.01
N ILE A 121 -9.32 -2.36 3.91
CA ILE A 121 -9.53 -0.91 3.81
C ILE A 121 -8.79 -0.33 2.59
N ASN A 122 -7.52 -0.71 2.37
CA ASN A 122 -6.77 -0.32 1.18
C ASN A 122 -7.48 -0.73 -0.11
N SER A 123 -8.01 -1.94 -0.16
CA SER A 123 -8.73 -2.45 -1.34
C SER A 123 -10.06 -1.71 -1.58
N LEU A 124 -10.80 -1.39 -0.52
CA LEU A 124 -12.05 -0.61 -0.61
C LEU A 124 -11.78 0.82 -1.10
N TYR A 125 -10.81 1.51 -0.53
CA TYR A 125 -10.47 2.88 -0.96
C TYR A 125 -10.02 2.93 -2.42
N LYS A 126 -9.15 1.99 -2.84
CA LYS A 126 -8.76 1.87 -4.25
C LYS A 126 -9.97 1.63 -5.16
N ALA A 127 -10.96 0.85 -4.72
CA ALA A 127 -12.18 0.61 -5.48
C ALA A 127 -13.00 1.89 -5.64
N PHE A 128 -13.23 2.64 -4.55
CA PHE A 128 -14.00 3.88 -4.57
C PHE A 128 -13.37 4.95 -5.47
N ILE A 129 -12.05 5.14 -5.34
CA ILE A 129 -11.30 6.11 -6.15
C ILE A 129 -11.38 5.71 -7.62
N TRP A 130 -11.26 4.42 -7.92
CA TRP A 130 -11.36 3.97 -9.30
C TRP A 130 -12.77 4.12 -9.89
N LEU A 131 -13.82 3.76 -9.14
CA LEU A 131 -15.20 3.96 -9.55
C LEU A 131 -15.48 5.44 -9.83
N HIS A 132 -14.95 6.34 -8.99
CA HIS A 132 -15.05 7.78 -9.19
C HIS A 132 -14.35 8.24 -10.48
N LEU A 133 -13.09 7.85 -10.69
CA LEU A 133 -12.31 8.24 -11.86
C LEU A 133 -12.87 7.68 -13.17
N THR A 134 -13.43 6.48 -13.16
CA THR A 134 -13.99 5.82 -14.35
C THR A 134 -15.48 6.02 -14.55
N LYS A 135 -16.17 6.67 -13.60
CA LYS A 135 -17.63 6.88 -13.60
C LYS A 135 -18.44 5.59 -13.78
N GLN A 136 -17.92 4.46 -13.30
CA GLN A 136 -18.61 3.16 -13.34
C GLN A 136 -19.66 3.07 -12.23
N LYS A 137 -20.75 2.32 -12.49
CA LYS A 137 -21.78 2.06 -11.47
C LYS A 137 -21.23 1.15 -10.37
N GLN A 138 -21.42 1.56 -9.12
CA GLN A 138 -21.10 0.72 -7.97
C GLN A 138 -22.07 -0.46 -7.91
N THR A 139 -21.56 -1.67 -8.11
CA THR A 139 -22.31 -2.91 -7.89
C THR A 139 -21.59 -3.75 -6.84
N THR A 140 -22.35 -4.46 -5.99
CA THR A 140 -21.78 -5.35 -4.96
C THR A 140 -20.90 -6.43 -5.58
N ALA A 141 -21.27 -6.95 -6.75
CA ALA A 141 -20.49 -7.93 -7.49
C ALA A 141 -19.12 -7.37 -7.92
N TYR A 142 -19.09 -6.14 -8.44
CA TYR A 142 -17.83 -5.47 -8.79
C TYR A 142 -16.95 -5.26 -7.55
N LEU A 143 -17.52 -4.76 -6.45
CA LEU A 143 -16.75 -4.48 -5.24
C LEU A 143 -16.15 -5.76 -4.64
N LYS A 144 -16.94 -6.83 -4.53
CA LYS A 144 -16.45 -8.14 -4.06
C LYS A 144 -15.31 -8.65 -4.93
N LYS A 145 -15.46 -8.60 -6.25
CA LYS A 145 -14.42 -9.04 -7.19
C LYS A 145 -13.15 -8.19 -7.06
N PHE A 146 -13.29 -6.87 -7.02
CA PHE A 146 -12.17 -5.94 -6.93
C PHE A 146 -11.40 -6.09 -5.62
N VAL A 147 -12.12 -6.24 -4.50
CA VAL A 147 -11.51 -6.47 -3.18
C VAL A 147 -10.79 -7.81 -3.14
N ALA A 148 -11.44 -8.90 -3.59
CA ALA A 148 -10.81 -10.22 -3.61
C ALA A 148 -9.51 -10.22 -4.43
N ILE A 149 -9.54 -9.66 -5.64
CA ILE A 149 -8.36 -9.52 -6.51
C ILE A 149 -7.25 -8.74 -5.82
N ASN A 150 -7.56 -7.58 -5.23
CA ASN A 150 -6.54 -6.76 -4.58
C ASN A 150 -5.99 -7.40 -3.31
N MET A 151 -6.80 -8.11 -2.53
CA MET A 151 -6.34 -8.83 -1.35
C MET A 151 -5.41 -9.98 -1.74
N THR A 152 -5.77 -10.78 -2.76
CA THR A 152 -4.89 -11.84 -3.28
C THR A 152 -3.57 -11.28 -3.78
N TRP A 153 -3.61 -10.15 -4.50
CA TRP A 153 -2.40 -9.46 -4.96
C TRP A 153 -1.54 -9.02 -3.78
N GLN A 154 -2.11 -8.30 -2.82
CA GLN A 154 -1.39 -7.80 -1.63
C GLN A 154 -0.80 -8.94 -0.80
N LEU A 155 -1.52 -10.06 -0.66
CA LEU A 155 -1.02 -11.24 0.05
C LEU A 155 0.19 -11.86 -0.66
N LEU A 156 0.16 -11.97 -1.99
CA LEU A 156 1.25 -12.53 -2.78
C LEU A 156 2.53 -11.69 -2.63
N TRP A 157 2.40 -10.36 -2.64
CA TRP A 157 3.53 -9.45 -2.43
C TRP A 157 4.01 -9.40 -0.99
N LEU A 158 3.11 -9.52 -0.01
CA LEU A 158 3.50 -9.66 1.38
C LEU A 158 4.32 -10.93 1.60
N LEU A 159 3.89 -12.06 1.01
CA LEU A 159 4.62 -13.32 1.10
C LEU A 159 6.02 -13.19 0.46
N ALA A 160 6.12 -12.58 -0.73
CA ALA A 160 7.40 -12.32 -1.36
C ALA A 160 8.30 -11.40 -0.51
N ALA A 161 7.73 -10.36 0.11
CA ALA A 161 8.46 -9.49 1.02
C ALA A 161 8.97 -10.23 2.27
N ILE A 162 8.17 -11.12 2.85
CA ILE A 162 8.56 -11.96 3.99
C ILE A 162 9.72 -12.88 3.60
N ILE A 163 9.66 -13.53 2.43
CA ILE A 163 10.73 -14.41 1.94
C ILE A 163 12.03 -13.62 1.76
N ILE A 164 11.97 -12.43 1.16
CA ILE A 164 13.14 -11.56 0.98
C ILE A 164 13.71 -11.12 2.33
N PHE A 165 12.85 -10.73 3.27
CA PHE A 165 13.26 -10.23 4.58
C PHE A 165 13.89 -11.31 5.46
N LEU A 166 13.35 -12.54 5.42
CA LEU A 166 13.86 -13.67 6.21
C LEU A 166 15.03 -14.39 5.54
N GLY A 167 15.09 -14.40 4.21
CA GLY A 167 16.06 -15.19 3.44
C GLY A 167 17.35 -14.48 3.07
N LEU A 168 17.42 -13.14 3.20
CA LEU A 168 18.57 -12.35 2.76
C LEU A 168 19.17 -11.52 3.90
N THR A 169 20.45 -11.16 3.74
CA THR A 169 21.12 -10.20 4.63
C THR A 169 20.48 -8.81 4.52
N VAL A 170 20.56 -7.98 5.56
CA VAL A 170 19.88 -6.66 5.61
C VAL A 170 20.11 -5.80 4.35
N LYS A 171 21.35 -5.74 3.85
CA LYS A 171 21.69 -4.99 2.63
C LYS A 171 21.00 -5.59 1.39
N ALA A 172 21.08 -6.90 1.21
CA ALA A 172 20.47 -7.61 0.09
C ALA A 172 18.93 -7.58 0.17
N ALA A 173 18.35 -7.71 1.36
CA ALA A 173 16.93 -7.59 1.61
C ALA A 173 16.41 -6.19 1.25
N THR A 174 17.15 -5.13 1.57
CA THR A 174 16.78 -3.76 1.20
C THR A 174 16.71 -3.60 -0.32
N ILE A 175 17.74 -4.05 -1.04
CA ILE A 175 17.76 -4.01 -2.51
C ILE A 175 16.62 -4.88 -3.08
N GLY A 176 16.41 -6.07 -2.53
CA GLY A 176 15.33 -6.98 -2.91
C GLY A 176 13.95 -6.36 -2.74
N LEU A 177 13.69 -5.67 -1.62
CA LEU A 177 12.42 -4.99 -1.36
C LEU A 177 12.18 -3.81 -2.31
N ILE A 178 13.24 -3.08 -2.68
CA ILE A 178 13.15 -2.01 -3.69
C ILE A 178 12.77 -2.61 -5.05
N LEU A 179 13.46 -3.67 -5.48
CA LEU A 179 13.14 -4.38 -6.73
C LEU A 179 11.71 -4.93 -6.70
N LEU A 180 11.31 -5.52 -5.57
CA LEU A 180 9.97 -6.03 -5.34
C LEU A 180 8.90 -4.92 -5.51
N LEU A 181 9.16 -3.73 -4.96
CA LEU A 181 8.27 -2.57 -5.12
C LEU A 181 8.17 -2.11 -6.59
N PHE A 182 9.28 -2.09 -7.32
CA PHE A 182 9.25 -1.79 -8.75
C PHE A 182 8.44 -2.82 -9.54
N THR A 183 8.64 -4.12 -9.26
CA THR A 183 7.89 -5.18 -9.91
C THR A 183 6.40 -5.14 -9.53
N TYR A 184 6.06 -4.80 -8.29
CA TYR A 184 4.69 -4.57 -7.83
C TYR A 184 4.00 -3.50 -8.66
N LEU A 185 4.62 -2.32 -8.79
CA LEU A 185 4.06 -1.21 -9.55
C LEU A 185 3.91 -1.56 -11.04
N TYR A 186 4.88 -2.27 -11.60
CA TYR A 186 4.88 -2.64 -13.02
C TYR A 186 3.86 -3.72 -13.38
N LEU A 187 3.65 -4.73 -12.51
CA LEU A 187 2.72 -5.84 -12.77
C LEU A 187 1.27 -5.51 -12.38
N THR A 188 1.04 -4.49 -11.57
CA THR A 188 -0.31 -4.11 -11.13
C THR A 188 -1.28 -3.80 -12.30
N PRO A 189 -0.90 -3.03 -13.35
CA PRO A 189 -1.76 -2.82 -14.51
C PRO A 189 -2.07 -4.11 -15.28
N PHE A 190 -1.10 -5.02 -15.41
CA PHE A 190 -1.29 -6.31 -16.08
C PHE A 190 -2.32 -7.17 -15.35
N PHE A 191 -2.14 -7.32 -14.04
CA PHE A 191 -3.03 -8.09 -13.18
C PHE A 191 -4.46 -7.53 -13.19
N ARG A 192 -4.58 -6.20 -13.25
CA ARG A 192 -5.86 -5.51 -13.38
C ARG A 192 -6.55 -5.80 -14.70
N ALA A 193 -5.85 -5.68 -15.83
CA ALA A 193 -6.40 -5.95 -17.17
C ALA A 193 -6.94 -7.39 -17.27
N GLN A 194 -6.19 -8.34 -16.71
CA GLN A 194 -6.57 -9.75 -16.65
C GLN A 194 -7.84 -9.98 -15.81
N LEU A 195 -7.85 -9.48 -14.58
CA LEU A 195 -8.84 -9.92 -13.59
C LEU A 195 -10.06 -9.01 -13.50
N THR A 196 -9.93 -7.73 -13.85
CA THR A 196 -11.04 -6.76 -13.79
C THR A 196 -11.69 -6.59 -15.15
N GLU A 197 -10.89 -6.46 -16.22
CA GLU A 197 -11.36 -6.10 -17.56
C GLU A 197 -11.55 -7.31 -18.49
N LYS A 198 -11.27 -8.53 -18.00
CA LYS A 198 -11.42 -9.80 -18.73
C LYS A 198 -10.62 -9.87 -20.03
N HIS A 199 -9.51 -9.14 -20.13
CA HIS A 199 -8.63 -9.23 -21.28
C HIS A 199 -7.95 -10.60 -21.30
N THR A 200 -7.81 -11.21 -22.49
CA THR A 200 -7.02 -12.44 -22.64
C THR A 200 -5.56 -12.18 -22.24
N LEU A 201 -4.82 -13.21 -21.80
CA LEU A 201 -3.39 -13.12 -21.47
C LEU A 201 -2.59 -12.39 -22.56
N LYS A 202 -2.86 -12.73 -23.82
CA LYS A 202 -2.20 -12.13 -24.99
C LYS A 202 -2.54 -10.64 -25.14
N GLN A 203 -3.80 -10.24 -24.92
CA GLN A 203 -4.21 -8.84 -24.97
C GLN A 203 -3.61 -8.04 -23.82
N ALA A 204 -3.72 -8.53 -22.59
CA ALA A 204 -3.14 -7.89 -21.41
C ALA A 204 -1.62 -7.72 -21.55
N TYR A 205 -0.92 -8.73 -22.10
CA TYR A 205 0.51 -8.63 -22.36
C TYR A 205 0.84 -7.55 -23.41
N LYS A 206 0.09 -7.53 -24.52
CA LYS A 206 0.30 -6.56 -25.60
C LYS A 206 0.01 -5.13 -25.16
N GLU A 207 -1.03 -4.91 -24.35
CA GLU A 207 -1.43 -3.60 -23.85
C GLU A 207 -0.51 -3.09 -22.74
N THR A 208 -0.08 -3.98 -21.84
CA THR A 208 0.74 -3.57 -20.70
C THR A 208 2.22 -3.50 -21.06
N PHE A 209 2.77 -4.53 -21.70
CA PHE A 209 4.22 -4.62 -21.95
C PHE A 209 4.61 -4.10 -23.33
N VAL A 210 3.96 -4.53 -24.40
CA VAL A 210 4.35 -4.14 -25.77
C VAL A 210 4.02 -2.67 -26.03
N LEU A 211 2.78 -2.26 -25.73
CA LEU A 211 2.35 -0.86 -25.82
C LEU A 211 3.01 0.00 -24.76
N GLY A 212 3.20 -0.51 -23.53
CA GLY A 212 3.95 0.17 -22.48
C GLY A 212 5.39 0.49 -22.88
N ALA A 213 6.13 -0.48 -23.41
CA ALA A 213 7.49 -0.29 -23.91
C ALA A 213 7.51 0.65 -25.14
N LYS A 214 6.63 0.44 -26.11
CA LYS A 214 6.54 1.29 -27.31
C LYS A 214 6.19 2.74 -26.98
N LYS A 215 5.46 2.97 -25.88
CA LYS A 215 5.02 4.28 -25.41
C LYS A 215 5.70 4.70 -24.12
N PHE A 216 6.84 4.10 -23.76
CA PHE A 216 7.56 4.33 -22.50
C PHE A 216 7.82 5.82 -22.23
N ARG A 217 8.09 6.57 -23.29
CA ARG A 217 8.27 8.04 -23.24
C ARG A 217 7.10 8.80 -22.59
N HIS A 218 5.87 8.28 -22.66
CA HIS A 218 4.69 8.91 -22.03
C HIS A 218 4.56 8.55 -20.54
N PHE A 219 5.37 7.61 -20.05
CA PHE A 219 5.41 7.18 -18.65
C PHE A 219 6.66 7.70 -17.92
N ALA A 220 7.62 8.33 -18.60
CA ALA A 220 8.83 8.84 -17.96
C ALA A 220 8.54 9.84 -16.83
N ILE A 221 7.66 10.83 -17.06
CA ILE A 221 7.30 11.84 -16.06
C ILE A 221 6.65 11.21 -14.81
N PRO A 222 5.57 10.40 -14.90
CA PRO A 222 4.99 9.80 -13.71
C PRO A 222 5.95 8.81 -13.03
N ILE A 223 6.86 8.14 -13.76
CA ILE A 223 7.92 7.32 -13.14
C ILE A 223 8.87 8.18 -12.31
N CYS A 224 9.32 9.33 -12.82
CA CYS A 224 10.16 10.25 -12.06
C CYS A 224 9.44 10.79 -10.82
N VAL A 225 8.16 11.19 -10.95
CA VAL A 225 7.36 11.64 -9.80
C VAL A 225 7.13 10.51 -8.80
N MET A 226 6.91 9.27 -9.25
CA MET A 226 6.84 8.09 -8.37
C MET A 226 8.13 7.88 -7.59
N PHE A 227 9.29 8.00 -8.24
CA PHE A 227 10.58 7.89 -7.57
C PHE A 227 10.74 8.95 -6.47
N ILE A 228 10.41 10.21 -6.77
CA ILE A 228 10.42 11.30 -5.78
C ILE A 228 9.42 11.00 -4.64
N THR A 229 8.23 10.50 -4.97
CA THR A 229 7.21 10.12 -3.98
C THR A 229 7.73 9.03 -3.03
N VAL A 230 8.46 8.03 -3.54
CA VAL A 230 9.09 6.98 -2.72
C VAL A 230 10.15 7.57 -1.80
N VAL A 231 10.97 8.50 -2.28
CA VAL A 231 11.98 9.19 -1.45
C VAL A 231 11.31 9.97 -0.31
N PHE A 232 10.24 10.71 -0.59
CA PHE A 232 9.48 11.42 0.44
C PHE A 232 8.81 10.48 1.44
N ALA A 233 8.28 9.33 0.98
CA ALA A 233 7.71 8.31 1.85
C ALA A 233 8.79 7.68 2.75
N TRP A 234 9.98 7.42 2.21
CA TRP A 234 11.12 6.94 2.98
C TRP A 234 11.57 7.96 4.02
N MET A 235 11.73 9.23 3.64
CA MET A 235 12.05 10.32 4.58
C MET A 235 10.99 10.41 5.69
N LEU A 236 9.70 10.36 5.35
CA LEU A 236 8.62 10.35 6.34
C LEU A 236 8.76 9.15 7.29
N GLY A 237 9.05 7.96 6.78
CA GLY A 237 9.30 6.77 7.60
C GLY A 237 10.46 6.94 8.57
N VAL A 238 11.59 7.49 8.11
CA VAL A 238 12.76 7.78 8.97
C VAL A 238 12.40 8.81 10.04
N LEU A 239 11.71 9.89 9.67
CA LEU A 239 11.30 10.96 10.59
C LEU A 239 10.32 10.47 11.66
N LEU A 240 9.42 9.55 11.31
CA LEU A 240 8.49 8.91 12.26
C LEU A 240 9.23 7.99 13.23
N MET A 241 10.29 7.30 12.78
CA MET A 241 11.09 6.41 13.63
C MET A 241 12.02 7.16 14.59
N THR A 242 12.50 8.35 14.21
CA THR A 242 13.39 9.15 15.05
C THR A 242 12.65 9.99 16.09
N LEU A 243 11.32 10.14 15.98
CA LEU A 243 10.44 10.91 16.90
C LEU A 243 10.88 12.37 17.20
N LEU A 244 11.91 12.86 16.51
CA LEU A 244 12.58 14.15 16.76
C LEU A 244 12.44 15.11 15.57
N ALA A 245 11.62 14.75 14.58
CA ALA A 245 11.42 15.58 13.40
C ALA A 245 10.60 16.85 13.72
N PRO A 246 10.99 18.04 13.22
CA PRO A 246 10.15 19.21 13.27
C PRO A 246 8.79 18.92 12.63
N ALA A 247 7.70 19.19 13.36
CA ALA A 247 6.33 18.88 12.91
C ALA A 247 6.00 19.47 11.53
N GLY A 248 6.59 20.61 11.17
CA GLY A 248 6.44 21.22 9.85
C GLY A 248 6.95 20.34 8.70
N ILE A 249 8.09 19.65 8.87
CA ILE A 249 8.66 18.78 7.82
C ILE A 249 7.75 17.57 7.58
N VAL A 250 7.24 16.98 8.67
CA VAL A 250 6.27 15.86 8.61
C VAL A 250 5.00 16.30 7.88
N PHE A 251 4.48 17.48 8.21
CA PHE A 251 3.30 18.04 7.56
C PHE A 251 3.51 18.27 6.05
N PHE A 252 4.62 18.88 5.65
CA PHE A 252 4.95 19.07 4.23
C PHE A 252 5.12 17.76 3.48
N ALA A 253 5.76 16.75 4.10
CA ALA A 253 5.90 15.44 3.50
C ALA A 253 4.53 14.77 3.26
N ILE A 254 3.61 14.84 4.23
CA ILE A 254 2.25 14.30 4.08
C ILE A 254 1.48 15.01 2.96
N ILE A 255 1.50 16.35 2.93
CA ILE A 255 0.84 17.11 1.86
C ILE A 255 1.40 16.73 0.49
N PHE A 256 2.72 16.66 0.37
CA PHE A 256 3.36 16.28 -0.88
C PHE A 256 2.93 14.88 -1.32
N LEU A 257 2.91 13.90 -0.41
CA LEU A 257 2.47 12.54 -0.71
C LEU A 257 1.03 12.50 -1.20
N VAL A 258 0.10 13.24 -0.57
CA VAL A 258 -1.31 13.31 -1.00
C VAL A 258 -1.42 13.91 -2.40
N LEU A 259 -0.79 15.06 -2.63
CA LEU A 259 -0.89 15.77 -3.92
C LEU A 259 -0.24 14.96 -5.05
N ALA A 260 0.95 14.40 -4.81
CA ALA A 260 1.68 13.62 -5.79
C ALA A 260 0.91 12.34 -6.16
N THR A 261 0.37 11.62 -5.17
CA THR A 261 -0.40 10.38 -5.43
C THR A 261 -1.71 10.66 -6.16
N ALA A 262 -2.45 11.69 -5.76
CA ALA A 262 -3.67 12.12 -6.46
C ALA A 262 -3.36 12.52 -7.92
N TRP A 263 -2.29 13.27 -8.14
CA TRP A 263 -1.87 13.69 -9.47
C TRP A 263 -1.47 12.53 -10.35
N ILE A 264 -0.65 11.59 -9.84
CA ILE A 264 -0.26 10.38 -10.58
C ILE A 264 -1.50 9.59 -11.05
N ARG A 265 -2.50 9.42 -10.18
CA ARG A 265 -3.73 8.68 -10.53
C ARG A 265 -4.55 9.39 -11.60
N LEU A 266 -4.69 10.70 -11.50
CA LEU A 266 -5.35 11.51 -12.53
C LEU A 266 -4.59 11.42 -13.86
N TYR A 267 -3.25 11.51 -13.81
CA TYR A 267 -2.39 11.40 -14.99
C TYR A 267 -2.60 10.07 -15.72
N PHE A 268 -2.59 8.95 -14.99
CA PHE A 268 -2.86 7.63 -15.58
C PHE A 268 -4.27 7.55 -16.16
N ALA A 269 -5.29 8.12 -15.51
CA ALA A 269 -6.66 8.14 -16.06
C ALA A 269 -6.76 8.95 -17.37
N VAL A 270 -6.09 10.10 -17.45
CA VAL A 270 -6.08 10.97 -18.65
C VAL A 270 -5.29 10.33 -19.79
N ILE A 271 -4.10 9.79 -19.50
CA ILE A 271 -3.25 9.12 -20.50
C ILE A 271 -3.92 7.85 -21.03
N HIS A 272 -4.49 7.02 -20.16
CA HIS A 272 -5.19 5.82 -20.59
C HIS A 272 -6.26 6.14 -21.63
N LYS A 273 -7.11 7.15 -21.37
CA LYS A 273 -8.20 7.54 -22.27
C LYS A 273 -7.74 8.10 -23.62
N LYS A 274 -6.59 8.77 -23.69
CA LYS A 274 -6.13 9.48 -24.90
C LYS A 274 -5.09 8.72 -25.72
N VAL A 275 -4.33 7.87 -25.06
CA VAL A 275 -3.17 7.19 -25.65
C VAL A 275 -3.45 5.71 -25.87
N MET A 276 -4.31 5.08 -25.07
CA MET A 276 -4.65 3.65 -25.21
C MET A 276 -6.06 3.38 -25.70
N GLY A 277 -6.98 4.34 -25.56
CA GLY A 277 -8.36 4.28 -26.09
C GLY A 277 -8.48 4.59 -27.58
#